data_AF-A0A1G2N090-F1
#
_entry.id   AF-A0A1G2N090-F1
#
_cell.length_a   1.000
_cell.length_b   1.000
_cell.length_c   1.000
_cell.angle_alpha   90.00
_cell.angle_beta   90.00
_cell.angle_gamma   90.00
#
_symmetry.space_group_name_H-M   'P 1'
#
loop_
_entity.id
_entity.type
_entity.pdbx_description
1 polymer ?
#
loop_
_entity_poly.entity_id
_entity_poly.type
_entity_poly.pdbx_seq_one_letter_code
_entity_poly.pdbx_strand_id
1 'polypeptide(L)' 'MFHQNLKTMNMLCVCPECKNTLDLSRYPNLAAGMVIECNHCGMTLLVKEIATDGNVKTEIVDEGK' A
#
# COMPACT_ATOMS: atom_id res chain seq x y z
N MET A 1 -8.32 -23.48 -17.97
CA MET A 1 -7.10 -23.71 -17.19
C MET A 1 -6.23 -22.47 -17.30
N PHE A 2 -5.51 -22.16 -16.22
CA PHE A 2 -4.48 -21.14 -16.08
C PHE A 2 -4.97 -19.68 -15.96
N HIS A 3 -5.06 -19.19 -14.72
CA HIS A 3 -4.45 -17.91 -14.34
C HIS A 3 -3.95 -18.01 -12.90
N GLN A 4 -2.68 -18.42 -12.83
CA GLN A 4 -1.64 -17.96 -11.91
C GLN A 4 -1.84 -18.17 -10.40
N ASN A 5 -1.08 -19.17 -9.95
CA ASN A 5 -0.54 -19.36 -8.62
C ASN A 5 0.14 -18.05 -8.13
N LEU A 6 -0.63 -17.14 -7.55
CA LEU A 6 -0.09 -15.94 -6.93
C LEU A 6 0.09 -16.23 -5.44
N LYS A 7 1.28 -16.71 -5.06
CA LYS A 7 1.82 -16.46 -3.72
C LYS A 7 2.11 -14.95 -3.61
N THR A 8 1.08 -14.12 -3.73
CA THR A 8 1.18 -12.72 -3.33
C THR A 8 1.03 -12.77 -1.83
N MET A 9 2.10 -12.46 -1.11
CA MET A 9 1.92 -12.00 0.26
C MET A 9 0.91 -10.84 0.16
N ASN A 10 -0.30 -11.03 0.69
CA ASN A 10 -1.38 -10.05 0.65
C ASN A 10 -0.94 -8.82 1.45
N MET A 11 -0.23 -7.91 0.79
CA MET A 11 0.22 -6.68 1.40
C MET A 11 -0.96 -5.73 1.48
N LEU A 12 -1.38 -5.45 2.71
CA LEU A 12 -2.50 -4.57 3.00
C LEU A 12 -1.95 -3.36 3.75
N CYS A 13 -2.43 -2.17 3.42
CA CYS A 13 -2.24 -1.00 4.27
C CYS A 13 -3.57 -0.38 4.64
N VAL A 14 -3.62 0.24 5.82
CA VAL A 14 -4.75 1.06 6.21
C VAL A 14 -4.40 2.50 5.90
N CYS A 15 -5.26 3.18 5.14
CA CYS A 15 -5.10 4.61 4.90
C CYS A 15 -5.24 5.37 6.23
N PRO A 16 -4.24 6.14 6.66
CA PRO A 16 -4.32 6.92 7.89
C PRO A 16 -5.40 8.03 7.85
N GLU A 17 -5.84 8.45 6.66
CA GLU A 17 -6.90 9.46 6.52
C GLU A 17 -8.31 8.84 6.59
N CYS A 18 -8.68 8.04 5.60
CA CYS A 18 -10.04 7.51 5.50
C CYS A 18 -10.24 6.23 6.34
N LYS A 19 -9.18 5.70 6.95
CA LYS A 19 -9.15 4.43 7.70
C LYS A 19 -9.60 3.22 6.87
N ASN A 20 -9.62 3.37 5.55
CA ASN A 20 -10.00 2.30 4.63
C ASN A 20 -8.80 1.41 4.35
N THR A 21 -9.04 0.11 4.17
CA THR A 21 -8.00 -0.85 3.79
C THR A 21 -7.74 -0.77 2.29
N LEU A 22 -6.48 -0.58 1.91
CA LEU A 22 -6.01 -0.60 0.53
C LEU A 22 -5.29 -1.92 0.28
N ASP A 23 -5.59 -2.50 -0.87
CA ASP A 23 -4.89 -3.68 -1.36
C ASP A 23 -3.65 -3.25 -2.16
N LEU A 24 -2.47 -3.67 -1.68
CA LEU A 24 -1.18 -3.38 -2.30
C LEU A 24 -0.68 -4.53 -3.16
N SER A 25 -1.51 -5.54 -3.42
CA SER A 25 -1.20 -6.65 -4.34
C SER A 25 -0.90 -6.15 -5.76
N ARG A 26 -1.35 -4.93 -6.09
CA ARG A 26 -1.08 -4.21 -7.34
C ARG A 26 0.36 -3.70 -7.46
N TYR A 27 1.09 -3.65 -6.36
CA TYR A 27 2.47 -3.19 -6.28
C TYR A 27 3.39 -4.39 -5.98
N PRO A 28 3.73 -5.23 -6.96
CA PRO A 28 4.53 -6.44 -6.74
C PRO A 28 5.96 -6.14 -6.28
N ASN A 29 6.46 -4.92 -6.51
CA ASN A 29 7.78 -4.45 -6.10
C ASN A 29 7.68 -3.34 -5.04
N LEU A 30 6.64 -3.37 -4.19
CA LEU A 30 6.47 -2.39 -3.13
C LEU A 30 7.72 -2.37 -2.22
N ALA A 31 8.24 -1.16 -1.98
CA ALA A 31 9.42 -0.95 -1.13
C ALA A 31 9.20 0.24 -0.20
N ALA A 32 9.91 0.26 0.92
CA ALA A 32 9.98 1.45 1.77
C ALA A 32 10.57 2.63 0.96
N GLY A 33 9.97 3.81 1.10
CA GLY A 33 10.26 5.00 0.31
C GLY A 33 9.42 5.14 -0.95
N MET A 34 8.59 4.15 -1.30
CA MET A 34 7.68 4.24 -2.44
C MET A 34 6.42 5.04 -2.08
N VAL A 35 5.94 5.83 -3.04
CA VAL A 35 4.75 6.64 -2.89
C VAL A 35 3.59 5.92 -3.59
N ILE A 36 2.49 5.74 -2.86
CA ILE A 36 1.26 5.09 -3.35
C ILE A 36 0.07 6.03 -3.18
N GLU A 37 -0.94 5.88 -4.02
CA GLU A 37 -2.17 6.68 -3.92
C GLU A 37 -3.29 5.83 -3.29
N CYS A 38 -4.07 6.44 -2.41
CA CYS A 38 -5.30 5.84 -1.91
C CYS A 38 -6.39 5.86 -2.97
N ASN A 39 -6.81 4.69 -3.43
CA ASN A 39 -7.90 4.53 -4.39
C ASN A 39 -9.29 4.91 -3.86
N HIS A 40 -9.40 5.29 -2.58
CA HIS A 40 -10.67 5.68 -1.95
C HIS A 40 -10.76 7.18 -1.69
N CYS A 41 -9.74 7.80 -1.07
CA CYS A 41 -9.73 9.24 -0.81
C CYS A 41 -8.88 10.05 -1.80
N GLY A 42 -8.01 9.40 -2.58
CA GLY A 42 -7.11 10.06 -3.54
C GLY A 42 -5.84 10.63 -2.90
N MET A 43 -5.60 10.41 -1.61
CA MET A 43 -4.39 10.92 -0.95
C MET A 43 -3.14 10.10 -1.23
N THR A 44 -2.04 10.82 -1.30
CA THR A 44 -0.70 10.28 -1.50
C THR A 44 -0.11 9.81 -0.17
N LEU A 45 0.32 8.55 -0.12
CA LEU A 45 0.85 7.88 1.06
C LEU A 45 2.26 7.35 0.76
N LEU A 46 3.24 7.66 1.60
CA LEU A 46 4.58 7.12 1.55
C LEU A 46 4.66 5.83 2.35
N VAL A 47 5.15 4.77 1.73
CA VAL A 47 5.49 3.52 2.43
C VAL A 47 6.71 3.77 3.32
N LYS A 48 6.55 3.72 4.64
CA LYS A 48 7.66 3.86 5.60
C LYS A 48 8.34 2.52 5.85
N GLU A 49 7.53 1.49 6.04
CA GLU A 49 7.98 0.17 6.49
C GLU A 49 6.98 -0.89 6.02
N ILE A 50 7.51 -2.05 5.60
CA ILE A 50 6.72 -3.22 5.22
C ILE A 50 6.99 -4.28 6.29
N ALA A 51 5.97 -4.61 7.10
CA ALA A 51 6.10 -5.64 8.10
C ALA A 51 6.15 -7.03 7.44
N THR A 52 6.87 -7.95 8.07
CA THR A 52 7.04 -9.33 7.60
C THR A 52 5.73 -10.13 7.56
N ASP A 53 4.70 -9.66 8.27
CA ASP A 53 3.34 -10.23 8.31
C ASP A 53 2.46 -9.76 7.13
N GLY A 54 2.95 -8.84 6.29
CA GLY A 54 2.20 -8.25 5.16
C GLY A 54 1.48 -6.93 5.49
N ASN A 55 1.57 -6.47 6.74
CA ASN A 55 1.08 -5.14 7.12
C ASN A 55 2.04 -4.05 6.67
N VAL A 56 1.57 -3.11 5.85
CA VAL A 56 2.38 -2.00 5.36
C VAL A 56 2.05 -0.72 6.13
N LYS A 57 3.07 -0.11 6.73
CA LYS A 57 2.95 1.20 7.37
C LYS A 57 3.16 2.29 6.34
N THR A 58 2.19 3.18 6.26
CA THR A 58 2.23 4.34 5.37
C THR A 58 2.08 5.64 6.15
N GLU A 59 2.64 6.71 5.62
CA GLU A 59 2.55 8.06 6.17
C GLU A 59 1.98 8.99 5.10
N ILE A 60 1.12 9.93 5.48
CA ILE A 60 0.52 10.88 4.53
C ILE A 60 1.62 11.83 4.06
N VAL A 61 1.83 11.90 2.75
CA VAL A 61 2.68 12.90 2.12
C VAL A 61 1.73 13.86 1.45
N ASP A 62 1.32 14.88 2.19
CA ASP A 62 0.63 16.01 1.57
C ASP A 62 1.68 16.75 0.75
N GLU A 63 1.48 16.88 -0.56
CA GLU A 63 2.28 17.74 -1.45
C GLU A 63 1.95 19.22 -1.16
N GLY A 64 2.14 19.61 0.09
CA GLY A 64 1.89 20.94 0.62
C GLY A 64 3.12 21.82 0.51
N LYS A 65 3.38 22.30 -0.73
CA LYS A 65 4.11 23.52 -1.13
C LYS A 65 5.55 23.39 -1.65
#